data_AF-A0A1G0PFA9-F1
#
_entry.id   AF-A0A1G0PFA9-F1
#
_cell.length_a   1.000
_cell.length_b   1.000
_cell.length_c   1.000
_cell.angle_alpha   90.00
_cell.angle_beta   90.00
_cell.angle_gamma   90.00
#
_symmetry.space_group_name_H-M   'P 1'
#
loop_
_entity.id
_entity.type
_entity.pdbx_description
1 polymer ?
#
loop_
_entity_poly.entity_id
_entity_poly.type
_entity_poly.pdbx_seq_one_letter_code
_entity_poly.pdbx_strand_id
1 'polypeptide(L)'
;MKKLLLIISFAALLFMNACVPSKPVQEDEKILPADRLIKKLEANRRKIKTFEGSGVLNIQTPQITAKANFEVILKKPDSVKVSVYGPFGIELAHALVSKNDFTFYDVMRNSIYKGSAKQDVLKQIFKVDLSFDDLMDAFAGAVNLTDKLRNNPDNYEINADEYILSYKDDEAGKESVYKINVEGLAITNYKLIKIPNVILFEGSYSDFKDFENVFVPYKTIVENKQQNQSVNIEYRNIEINKEVGDLSIKFPSDAEIIEW
;
A
#
# COMPACT_ATOMS: atom_id res chain seq x y z
N MET A 1 45.78 -62.54 22.17
CA MET A 1 44.30 -62.48 22.33
C MET A 1 43.81 -61.18 22.97
N LYS A 2 44.31 -60.74 24.13
CA LYS A 2 43.88 -59.47 24.78
C LYS A 2 44.07 -58.19 23.93
N LYS A 3 45.14 -58.09 23.13
CA LYS A 3 45.37 -56.94 22.23
C LYS A 3 44.41 -56.88 21.04
N LEU A 4 43.91 -58.02 20.56
CA LEU A 4 42.97 -58.09 19.43
C LEU A 4 41.56 -57.65 19.86
N LEU A 5 41.16 -58.04 21.08
CA LEU A 5 39.90 -57.61 21.70
C LEU A 5 39.84 -56.10 21.96
N LEU A 6 40.97 -55.48 22.30
CA LEU A 6 41.07 -54.03 22.52
C LEU A 6 40.93 -53.23 21.22
N ILE A 7 41.47 -53.75 20.10
CA ILE A 7 41.35 -53.11 18.78
C ILE A 7 39.92 -53.22 18.25
N ILE A 8 39.25 -54.36 18.44
CA ILE A 8 37.84 -54.54 18.04
C ILE A 8 36.92 -53.64 18.87
N SER A 9 37.20 -53.47 20.17
CA SER A 9 36.46 -52.56 21.05
C SER A 9 36.64 -51.09 20.66
N PHE A 10 37.83 -50.69 20.18
CA PHE A 10 38.08 -49.31 19.74
C PHE A 10 37.45 -49.02 18.36
N ALA A 11 37.45 -50.01 17.46
CA ALA A 11 36.78 -49.90 16.16
C ALA A 11 35.25 -49.80 16.31
N ALA A 12 34.64 -50.53 17.25
CA ALA A 12 33.19 -50.48 17.48
C ALA A 12 32.71 -49.11 18.01
N LEU A 13 33.53 -48.39 18.79
CA LEU A 13 33.20 -47.04 19.27
C LEU A 13 33.22 -45.98 18.16
N LEU A 14 33.98 -46.19 17.09
CA LEU A 14 34.06 -45.24 15.96
C LEU A 14 32.84 -45.30 15.03
N PHE A 15 32.06 -46.38 15.06
CA PHE A 15 30.85 -46.51 14.23
C PHE A 15 29.58 -45.93 14.88
N MET A 16 29.61 -45.54 16.16
CA MET A 16 28.43 -44.97 16.84
C MET A 16 28.29 -43.44 16.68
N ASN A 17 29.24 -42.75 16.06
CA ASN A 17 29.18 -41.30 15.82
C ASN A 17 28.71 -40.91 14.41
N ALA A 18 28.23 -41.86 13.61
CA ALA A 18 27.80 -41.61 12.23
C ALA A 18 26.30 -41.29 12.05
N CYS A 19 25.52 -41.26 13.13
CA CYS A 19 24.16 -40.69 13.08
C CYS A 19 24.25 -39.18 13.27
N VAL A 20 24.70 -38.46 12.24
CA VAL A 20 24.37 -37.05 12.11
C VAL A 20 22.87 -37.01 11.77
N PRO A 21 22.01 -36.40 12.60
CA PRO A 21 20.62 -36.20 12.24
C PRO A 21 20.61 -35.44 10.91
N SER A 22 19.96 -36.00 9.89
CA SER A 22 19.70 -35.25 8.67
C SER A 22 19.07 -33.94 9.08
N LYS A 23 19.70 -32.81 8.77
CA LYS A 23 19.04 -31.51 8.89
C LYS A 23 17.66 -31.69 8.23
N PRO A 24 16.56 -31.35 8.91
CA PRO A 24 15.27 -31.35 8.23
C PRO A 24 15.49 -30.53 6.97
N VAL A 25 15.16 -31.14 5.83
CA VAL A 25 15.06 -30.43 4.54
C VAL A 25 14.36 -29.12 4.88
N GLN A 26 15.03 -27.99 4.66
CA GLN A 26 14.38 -26.68 4.81
C GLN A 26 13.07 -26.82 4.05
N GLU A 27 11.96 -26.77 4.78
CA GLU A 27 10.63 -26.91 4.19
C GLU A 27 10.60 -25.97 3.00
N ASP A 28 10.31 -26.52 1.82
CA ASP A 28 9.98 -25.76 0.62
C ASP A 28 9.20 -24.52 1.05
N GLU A 29 9.58 -23.33 0.58
CA GLU A 29 8.87 -22.07 0.88
C GLU A 29 7.37 -22.34 0.83
N LYS A 30 6.74 -22.48 2.01
CA LYS A 30 5.40 -23.04 2.10
C LYS A 30 4.47 -22.07 1.39
N ILE A 31 4.10 -22.43 0.16
CA ILE A 31 3.05 -21.78 -0.63
C ILE A 31 1.90 -21.50 0.32
N LEU A 32 1.60 -20.22 0.51
CA LEU A 32 0.61 -19.81 1.50
C LEU A 32 -0.78 -20.11 0.94
N PRO A 33 -1.65 -20.82 1.66
CA PRO A 33 -3.06 -20.87 1.29
C PRO A 33 -3.64 -19.45 1.16
N ALA A 34 -4.58 -19.25 0.22
CA ALA A 34 -5.12 -17.92 -0.09
C ALA A 34 -5.63 -17.18 1.16
N ASP A 35 -6.32 -17.88 2.07
CA ASP A 35 -6.83 -17.27 3.31
C ASP A 35 -5.69 -16.77 4.21
N ARG A 36 -4.58 -17.53 4.30
CA ARG A 36 -3.39 -17.16 5.06
C ARG A 36 -2.63 -16.02 4.40
N LEU A 37 -2.59 -15.99 3.07
CA LEU A 37 -2.00 -14.90 2.29
C LEU A 37 -2.74 -13.59 2.56
N ILE A 38 -4.07 -13.55 2.40
CA ILE A 38 -4.88 -12.35 2.65
C ILE A 38 -4.73 -11.87 4.09
N LYS A 39 -4.76 -12.78 5.08
CA LYS A 39 -4.52 -12.43 6.49
C LYS A 39 -3.14 -11.79 6.72
N LYS A 40 -2.10 -12.29 6.06
CA LYS A 40 -0.75 -11.72 6.14
C LYS A 40 -0.66 -10.36 5.47
N LEU A 41 -1.26 -10.17 4.30
CA LEU A 41 -1.31 -8.89 3.59
C LEU A 41 -1.99 -7.81 4.45
N GLU A 42 -3.13 -8.15 5.03
CA GLU A 42 -3.88 -7.26 5.94
C GLU A 42 -3.09 -6.97 7.23
N ALA A 43 -2.40 -7.96 7.78
CA ALA A 43 -1.53 -7.74 8.94
C ALA A 43 -0.37 -6.79 8.59
N ASN A 44 0.27 -6.94 7.43
CA ASN A 44 1.34 -6.07 6.97
C ASN A 44 0.84 -4.63 6.75
N ARG A 45 -0.31 -4.45 6.10
CA ARG A 45 -0.95 -3.14 5.94
C ARG A 45 -1.18 -2.42 7.28
N ARG A 46 -1.57 -3.15 8.33
CA ARG A 46 -1.84 -2.62 9.68
C ARG A 46 -0.58 -2.32 10.50
N LYS A 47 0.59 -2.79 10.09
CA LYS A 47 1.86 -2.46 10.76
C LYS A 47 2.26 -1.00 10.54
N ILE A 48 1.80 -0.37 9.46
CA ILE A 48 2.03 1.06 9.18
C ILE A 48 1.02 1.88 10.00
N LYS A 49 1.47 2.47 11.10
CA LYS A 49 0.67 3.33 11.99
C LYS A 49 0.82 4.80 11.62
N THR A 50 2.04 5.23 11.33
CA THR A 50 2.35 6.56 10.81
C THR A 50 3.15 6.43 9.52
N PHE A 51 2.98 7.39 8.63
CA PHE A 51 3.66 7.45 7.34
C PHE A 51 3.97 8.91 7.02
N GLU A 52 5.23 9.21 6.80
CA GLU A 52 5.69 10.48 6.27
C GLU A 52 6.37 10.23 4.93
N GLY A 53 5.95 10.93 3.89
CA GLY A 53 6.51 10.77 2.56
C GLY A 53 6.63 12.11 1.86
N SER A 54 7.69 12.26 1.07
CA SER A 54 7.84 13.42 0.18
C SER A 54 8.29 12.97 -1.19
N GLY A 55 7.81 13.64 -2.24
CA GLY A 55 7.98 13.15 -3.59
C GLY A 55 7.43 14.05 -4.68
N VAL A 56 7.19 13.45 -5.83
CA VAL A 56 6.60 14.09 -7.00
C VAL A 56 5.29 13.40 -7.35
N LEU A 57 4.27 14.21 -7.57
CA LEU A 57 2.97 13.81 -8.05
C LEU A 57 2.82 14.28 -9.50
N ASN A 58 2.50 13.36 -10.41
CA ASN A 58 2.12 13.68 -11.78
C ASN A 58 0.66 13.26 -11.97
N ILE A 59 -0.21 14.21 -12.27
CA ILE A 59 -1.61 13.98 -12.55
C ILE A 59 -1.84 14.26 -14.02
N GLN A 60 -2.45 13.30 -14.71
CA GLN A 60 -2.89 13.47 -16.08
C GLN A 60 -4.36 13.12 -16.18
N THR A 61 -5.16 14.06 -16.64
CA THR A 61 -6.60 13.92 -16.89
C THR A 61 -6.92 14.59 -18.23
N PRO A 62 -8.10 14.38 -18.82
CA PRO A 62 -8.49 15.09 -20.03
C PRO A 62 -8.52 16.63 -19.88
N GLN A 63 -8.67 17.14 -18.65
CA GLN A 63 -8.79 18.56 -18.36
C GLN A 63 -7.48 19.19 -17.87
N ILE A 64 -6.64 18.41 -17.18
CA ILE A 64 -5.46 18.91 -16.45
C ILE A 64 -4.32 17.92 -16.62
N THR A 65 -3.15 18.44 -17.01
CA THR A 65 -1.86 17.75 -16.84
C THR A 65 -1.02 18.61 -15.90
N ALA A 66 -0.66 18.06 -14.74
CA ALA A 66 0.04 18.78 -13.70
C ALA A 66 1.15 17.93 -13.09
N LYS A 67 2.24 18.58 -12.71
CA LYS A 67 3.35 18.00 -11.96
C LYS A 67 3.64 18.89 -10.75
N ALA A 68 3.66 18.31 -9.57
CA ALA A 68 3.90 19.02 -8.32
C ALA A 68 4.81 18.21 -7.41
N ASN A 69 5.56 18.89 -6.53
CA ASN A 69 6.15 18.21 -5.39
C ASN A 69 5.07 18.11 -4.30
N PHE A 70 5.13 17.08 -3.48
CA PHE A 70 4.20 16.93 -2.37
C PHE A 70 4.91 16.39 -1.13
N GLU A 71 4.29 16.67 0.01
CA GLU A 71 4.57 16.02 1.28
C GLU A 71 3.27 15.45 1.82
N VAL A 72 3.32 14.24 2.37
CA VAL A 72 2.21 13.60 3.04
C VAL A 72 2.65 13.17 4.43
N ILE A 73 1.81 13.44 5.42
CA ILE A 73 1.94 12.95 6.78
C ILE A 73 0.63 12.28 7.14
N LEU A 74 0.69 11.04 7.57
CA LEU A 74 -0.46 10.21 7.87
C LEU A 74 -0.30 9.54 9.23
N LYS A 75 -1.41 9.52 9.97
CA LYS A 75 -1.52 8.91 11.31
C LYS A 75 -2.78 8.05 11.32
N LYS A 76 -2.66 6.73 11.16
CA LYS A 76 -3.81 5.80 11.14
C LYS A 76 -4.39 5.60 12.54
N PRO A 77 -5.73 5.50 12.66
CA PRO A 77 -6.77 5.75 11.65
C PRO A 77 -7.30 7.21 11.71
N ASP A 78 -6.49 8.14 12.21
CA ASP A 78 -6.92 9.45 12.68
C ASP A 78 -6.99 10.48 11.55
N SER A 79 -5.87 10.72 10.87
CA SER A 79 -5.74 11.87 9.98
C SER A 79 -4.67 11.72 8.90
N VAL A 80 -4.82 12.49 7.82
CA VAL A 80 -3.83 12.66 6.75
C VAL A 80 -3.71 14.13 6.39
N LYS A 81 -2.47 14.63 6.35
CA LYS A 81 -2.11 15.95 5.86
C LYS A 81 -1.33 15.82 4.57
N VAL A 82 -1.74 16.54 3.54
CA VAL A 82 -1.05 16.62 2.26
C VAL A 82 -0.72 18.08 1.97
N SER A 83 0.55 18.36 1.69
CA SER A 83 1.02 19.66 1.23
C SER A 83 1.48 19.53 -0.21
N VAL A 84 1.06 20.45 -1.08
CA VAL A 84 1.40 20.45 -2.50
C VAL A 84 2.17 21.72 -2.83
N TYR A 85 3.30 21.54 -3.53
CA TYR A 85 4.25 22.59 -3.85
C TYR A 85 4.50 22.65 -5.36
N GLY A 86 4.55 23.87 -5.89
CA GLY A 86 4.94 24.16 -7.25
C GLY A 86 6.45 24.14 -7.45
N PRO A 87 6.91 24.60 -8.63
CA PRO A 87 8.32 24.88 -8.87
C PRO A 87 8.90 25.80 -7.79
N PHE A 88 10.18 25.61 -7.46
CA PHE A 88 10.90 26.41 -6.45
C PHE A 88 10.34 26.33 -5.01
N GLY A 89 9.49 25.35 -4.72
CA GLY A 89 8.95 25.16 -3.36
C GLY A 89 7.81 26.12 -3.00
N ILE A 90 7.20 26.79 -4.00
CA ILE A 90 6.04 27.66 -3.79
C ILE A 90 4.87 26.81 -3.28
N GLU A 91 4.31 27.15 -2.13
CA GLU A 91 3.11 26.49 -1.58
C GLU A 91 1.91 26.74 -2.49
N LEU A 92 1.20 25.67 -2.87
CA LEU A 92 0.01 25.75 -3.71
C LEU A 92 -1.25 25.43 -2.92
N ALA A 93 -1.19 24.37 -2.12
CA ALA A 93 -2.32 23.91 -1.34
C ALA A 93 -1.91 23.05 -0.14
N HIS A 94 -2.76 23.07 0.88
CA HIS A 94 -2.69 22.13 2.00
C HIS A 94 -4.04 21.48 2.21
N ALA A 95 -4.07 20.17 2.39
CA ALA A 95 -5.24 19.42 2.78
C ALA A 95 -4.97 18.71 4.10
N LEU A 96 -5.92 18.75 5.01
CA LEU A 96 -5.93 17.97 6.25
C LEU A 96 -7.29 17.30 6.29
N VAL A 97 -7.29 15.99 6.29
CA VAL A 97 -8.52 15.18 6.31
C VAL A 97 -8.43 14.29 7.54
N SER A 98 -9.49 14.27 8.33
CA SER A 98 -9.72 13.30 9.39
C SER A 98 -10.91 12.41 9.02
N LYS A 99 -11.26 11.49 9.91
CA LYS A 99 -12.46 10.68 9.74
C LYS A 99 -13.75 11.50 9.60
N ASN A 100 -13.82 12.68 10.22
CA ASN A 100 -15.08 13.43 10.35
C ASN A 100 -15.09 14.72 9.55
N ASP A 101 -13.92 15.35 9.40
CA ASP A 101 -13.79 16.68 8.85
C ASP A 101 -12.63 16.78 7.86
N PHE A 102 -12.67 17.81 7.04
CA PHE A 102 -11.53 18.21 6.23
C PHE A 102 -11.31 19.71 6.35
N THR A 103 -10.08 20.12 6.11
CA THR A 103 -9.67 21.49 5.85
C THR A 103 -8.81 21.50 4.60
N PHE A 104 -9.18 22.29 3.61
CA PHE A 104 -8.42 22.50 2.39
C PHE A 104 -8.09 23.98 2.25
N TYR A 105 -6.82 24.33 2.22
CA TYR A 105 -6.34 25.68 2.04
C TYR A 105 -5.78 25.85 0.63
N ASP A 106 -6.45 26.65 -0.19
CA ASP A 106 -5.99 27.10 -1.51
C ASP A 106 -5.17 28.38 -1.33
N VAL A 107 -3.84 28.23 -1.37
CA VAL A 107 -2.89 29.32 -1.13
C VAL A 107 -3.00 30.39 -2.23
N MET A 108 -3.31 29.98 -3.46
CA MET A 108 -3.40 30.88 -4.60
C MET A 108 -4.60 31.83 -4.52
N ARG A 109 -5.67 31.37 -3.87
CA ARG A 109 -6.90 32.16 -3.66
C ARG A 109 -6.99 32.78 -2.27
N ASN A 110 -6.07 32.43 -1.36
CA ASN A 110 -6.14 32.74 0.06
C ASN A 110 -7.49 32.32 0.69
N SER A 111 -7.96 31.12 0.31
CA SER A 111 -9.28 30.61 0.73
C SER A 111 -9.14 29.26 1.44
N ILE A 112 -9.86 29.11 2.55
CA ILE A 112 -9.90 27.90 3.37
C ILE A 112 -11.29 27.32 3.29
N TYR A 113 -11.36 26.08 2.83
CA TYR A 113 -12.59 25.30 2.76
C TYR A 113 -12.62 24.32 3.92
N LYS A 114 -13.70 24.34 4.71
CA LYS A 114 -13.91 23.41 5.83
C LYS A 114 -15.24 22.72 5.68
N GLY A 115 -15.32 21.48 6.12
CA GLY A 115 -16.59 20.75 6.11
C GLY A 115 -16.43 19.31 6.57
N SER A 116 -17.49 18.53 6.39
CA SER A 116 -17.48 17.10 6.75
C SER A 116 -16.72 16.25 5.73
N ALA A 117 -15.92 15.29 6.19
CA ALA A 117 -15.19 14.33 5.35
C ALA A 117 -16.08 13.20 4.80
N LYS A 118 -17.30 13.54 4.35
CA LYS A 118 -18.18 12.58 3.67
C LYS A 118 -17.63 12.27 2.28
N GLN A 119 -17.75 11.01 1.84
CA GLN A 119 -17.22 10.55 0.56
C GLN A 119 -17.66 11.43 -0.63
N ASP A 120 -18.94 11.83 -0.69
CA ASP A 120 -19.43 12.71 -1.76
C ASP A 120 -18.74 14.08 -1.79
N VAL A 121 -18.37 14.61 -0.61
CA VAL A 121 -17.67 15.89 -0.49
C VAL A 121 -16.21 15.73 -0.93
N LEU A 122 -15.53 14.68 -0.44
CA LEU A 122 -14.16 14.36 -0.88
C LEU A 122 -14.10 14.15 -2.40
N LYS A 123 -15.10 13.47 -2.97
CA LYS A 123 -15.25 13.28 -4.42
C LYS A 123 -15.46 14.59 -5.16
N GLN A 124 -16.22 15.53 -4.62
CA GLN A 124 -16.39 16.84 -5.24
C GLN A 124 -15.12 17.68 -5.22
N ILE A 125 -14.29 17.56 -4.16
CA ILE A 125 -13.06 18.34 -3.99
C ILE A 125 -11.92 17.74 -4.81
N PHE A 126 -11.64 16.45 -4.60
CA PHE A 126 -10.52 15.77 -5.24
C PHE A 126 -10.87 15.22 -6.63
N LYS A 127 -12.14 15.30 -7.05
CA LYS A 127 -12.66 14.77 -8.33
C LYS A 127 -12.40 13.27 -8.53
N VAL A 128 -12.17 12.53 -7.45
CA VAL A 128 -11.91 11.09 -7.41
C VAL A 128 -12.84 10.42 -6.40
N ASP A 129 -13.37 9.24 -6.74
CA ASP A 129 -14.29 8.50 -5.89
C ASP A 129 -13.51 7.69 -4.84
N LEU A 130 -13.08 8.37 -3.77
CA LEU A 130 -12.28 7.78 -2.70
C LEU A 130 -12.92 8.07 -1.33
N SER A 131 -12.98 7.05 -0.48
CA SER A 131 -13.25 7.24 0.95
C SER A 131 -12.00 7.74 1.69
N PHE A 132 -12.17 8.15 2.96
CA PHE A 132 -11.03 8.53 3.82
C PHE A 132 -10.02 7.38 3.99
N ASP A 133 -10.51 6.16 4.19
CA ASP A 133 -9.65 4.98 4.33
C ASP A 133 -8.90 4.69 3.02
N ASP A 134 -9.55 4.89 1.87
CA ASP A 134 -8.90 4.74 0.56
C ASP A 134 -7.79 5.77 0.35
N LEU A 135 -7.99 7.02 0.78
CA LEU A 135 -6.93 8.04 0.74
C LEU A 135 -5.73 7.63 1.60
N MET A 136 -5.99 7.14 2.81
CA MET A 136 -4.93 6.67 3.71
C MET A 136 -4.14 5.51 3.10
N ASP A 137 -4.83 4.52 2.54
CA ASP A 137 -4.20 3.36 1.95
C ASP A 137 -3.49 3.71 0.63
N ALA A 138 -4.07 4.60 -0.19
CA ALA A 138 -3.46 5.06 -1.45
C ALA A 138 -2.11 5.77 -1.23
N PHE A 139 -2.02 6.71 -0.27
CA PHE A 139 -0.74 7.36 0.03
C PHE A 139 0.28 6.38 0.59
N ALA A 140 -0.12 5.43 1.43
CA ALA A 140 0.77 4.39 1.93
C ALA A 140 1.14 3.32 0.88
N GLY A 141 0.60 3.40 -0.35
CA GLY A 141 0.80 2.38 -1.38
C GLY A 141 0.22 1.02 -1.00
N ALA A 142 -0.81 1.01 -0.16
CA ALA A 142 -1.48 -0.19 0.33
C ALA A 142 -2.81 -0.39 -0.39
N VAL A 143 -3.23 -1.65 -0.51
CA VAL A 143 -4.57 -2.01 -0.99
C VAL A 143 -5.34 -2.65 0.15
N ASN A 144 -6.54 -2.14 0.40
CA ASN A 144 -7.41 -2.65 1.45
C ASN A 144 -8.09 -3.94 0.97
N LEU A 145 -7.86 -5.05 1.69
CA LEU A 145 -8.44 -6.36 1.41
C LEU A 145 -9.37 -6.82 2.56
N THR A 146 -9.83 -5.88 3.39
CA THR A 146 -10.61 -6.20 4.61
C THR A 146 -11.91 -6.95 4.27
N ASP A 147 -12.59 -6.57 3.18
CA ASP A 147 -13.80 -7.23 2.69
C ASP A 147 -13.53 -8.64 2.14
N LYS A 148 -12.28 -8.93 1.76
CA LYS A 148 -11.83 -10.24 1.26
C LYS A 148 -11.39 -11.19 2.38
N LEU A 149 -11.21 -10.72 3.62
CA LEU A 149 -10.78 -11.57 4.75
C LEU A 149 -11.69 -12.76 5.04
N ARG A 150 -12.97 -12.69 4.65
CA ARG A 150 -13.98 -13.72 4.89
C ARG A 150 -14.32 -14.55 3.65
N ASN A 151 -13.80 -14.18 2.49
CA ASN A 151 -14.16 -14.78 1.22
C ASN A 151 -12.93 -15.45 0.61
N ASN A 152 -13.12 -16.63 0.02
CA ASN A 152 -12.08 -17.24 -0.80
C ASN A 152 -12.07 -16.55 -2.18
N PRO A 153 -10.90 -16.41 -2.81
CA PRO A 153 -10.85 -15.95 -4.19
C PRO A 153 -11.47 -16.98 -5.13
N ASP A 154 -12.09 -16.50 -6.22
CA ASP A 154 -12.63 -17.33 -7.29
C ASP A 154 -11.51 -18.04 -8.07
N ASN A 155 -10.37 -17.37 -8.22
CA ASN A 155 -9.17 -17.94 -8.78
C ASN A 155 -7.96 -17.66 -7.88
N TYR A 156 -7.12 -18.66 -7.70
CA TYR A 156 -5.86 -18.55 -6.96
C TYR A 156 -4.77 -19.34 -7.68
N GLU A 157 -3.81 -18.61 -8.23
CA GLU A 157 -2.68 -19.16 -8.97
C GLU A 157 -1.38 -18.74 -8.28
N ILE A 158 -0.39 -19.62 -8.36
CA ILE A 158 0.97 -19.33 -7.94
C ILE A 158 1.86 -19.53 -9.16
N ASN A 159 2.49 -18.44 -9.59
CA ASN A 159 3.62 -18.47 -10.51
C ASN A 159 4.90 -18.31 -9.68
N ALA A 160 6.05 -18.72 -10.23
CA ALA A 160 7.33 -18.82 -9.51
C ALA A 160 7.56 -17.71 -8.47
N ASP A 161 7.33 -16.45 -8.85
CA ASP A 161 7.60 -15.28 -8.01
C ASP A 161 6.34 -14.49 -7.61
N GLU A 162 5.14 -14.94 -8.01
CA GLU A 162 3.89 -14.20 -7.82
C GLU A 162 2.71 -15.08 -7.39
N TYR A 163 1.96 -14.61 -6.38
CA TYR A 163 0.58 -15.02 -6.16
C TYR A 163 -0.35 -14.17 -7.03
N ILE A 164 -1.29 -14.81 -7.69
CA ILE A 164 -2.37 -14.15 -8.44
C ILE A 164 -3.69 -14.59 -7.82
N LEU A 165 -4.51 -13.62 -7.43
CA LEU A 165 -5.83 -13.88 -6.88
C LEU A 165 -6.88 -13.01 -7.56
N SER A 166 -8.04 -13.59 -7.86
CA SER A 166 -9.17 -12.84 -8.40
C SER A 166 -10.46 -13.07 -7.62
N TYR A 167 -11.29 -12.03 -7.58
CA TYR A 167 -12.63 -12.05 -7.00
C TYR A 167 -13.61 -11.50 -8.02
N LYS A 168 -14.66 -12.26 -8.32
CA LYS A 168 -15.74 -11.88 -9.20
C LYS A 168 -16.91 -11.36 -8.38
N ASP A 169 -17.49 -10.28 -8.89
CA ASP A 169 -18.74 -9.72 -8.43
C ASP A 169 -19.72 -9.85 -9.61
N ASP A 170 -20.44 -10.97 -9.63
CA ASP A 170 -21.38 -11.30 -10.70
C ASP A 170 -22.55 -10.30 -10.75
N GLU A 171 -22.96 -9.74 -9.61
CA GLU A 171 -24.02 -8.74 -9.54
C GLU A 171 -23.58 -7.41 -10.19
N ALA A 172 -22.37 -6.97 -9.90
CA ALA A 172 -21.81 -5.76 -10.49
C ALA A 172 -21.21 -5.98 -11.90
N GLY A 173 -21.05 -7.22 -12.33
CA GLY A 173 -20.38 -7.59 -13.58
C GLY A 173 -18.90 -7.19 -13.61
N LYS A 174 -18.21 -7.33 -12.48
CA LYS A 174 -16.81 -6.90 -12.30
C LYS A 174 -15.93 -8.03 -11.74
N GLU A 175 -14.63 -7.94 -12.00
CA GLU A 175 -13.61 -8.80 -11.43
C GLU A 175 -12.44 -7.96 -10.92
N SER A 176 -12.03 -8.20 -9.67
CA SER A 176 -10.83 -7.63 -9.08
C SER A 176 -9.69 -8.65 -9.15
N VAL A 177 -8.55 -8.27 -9.71
CA VAL A 177 -7.36 -9.12 -9.83
C VAL A 177 -6.20 -8.47 -9.10
N TYR A 178 -5.47 -9.25 -8.30
CA TYR A 178 -4.33 -8.79 -7.53
C TYR A 178 -3.13 -9.68 -7.84
N LYS A 179 -1.98 -9.05 -8.06
CA LYS A 179 -0.68 -9.72 -8.15
C LYS A 179 0.16 -9.36 -6.94
N ILE A 180 0.76 -10.35 -6.32
CA ILE A 180 1.52 -10.21 -5.08
C ILE A 180 2.84 -10.94 -5.21
N ASN A 181 3.95 -10.26 -4.93
CA ASN A 181 5.26 -10.89 -4.90
C ASN A 181 5.39 -11.86 -3.70
N VAL A 182 5.98 -13.04 -3.93
CA VAL A 182 6.09 -14.12 -2.92
C VAL A 182 7.04 -13.75 -1.77
N GLU A 183 8.19 -13.14 -2.06
CA GLU A 183 9.25 -12.85 -1.09
C GLU A 183 8.81 -11.77 -0.08
N GLY A 184 8.29 -10.65 -0.57
CA GLY A 184 7.94 -9.48 0.26
C GLY A 184 6.46 -9.40 0.65
N LEU A 185 5.60 -10.24 0.07
CA LEU A 185 4.14 -10.13 0.19
C LEU A 185 3.63 -8.71 -0.13
N ALA A 186 4.22 -8.10 -1.15
CA ALA A 186 3.84 -6.79 -1.63
C ALA A 186 2.90 -6.93 -2.83
N ILE A 187 1.80 -6.18 -2.83
CA ILE A 187 0.91 -6.11 -3.99
C ILE A 187 1.62 -5.30 -5.07
N THR A 188 1.96 -5.92 -6.19
CA THR A 188 2.68 -5.29 -7.32
C THR A 188 1.71 -4.72 -8.35
N ASN A 189 0.51 -5.30 -8.46
CA ASN A 189 -0.52 -4.86 -9.39
C ASN A 189 -1.92 -5.15 -8.86
N TYR A 190 -2.84 -4.24 -9.15
CA TYR A 190 -4.26 -4.38 -8.91
C TYR A 190 -5.02 -3.98 -10.18
N LYS A 191 -6.02 -4.77 -10.57
CA LYS A 191 -6.93 -4.45 -11.69
C LYS A 191 -8.37 -4.58 -11.25
N LEU A 192 -9.18 -3.63 -11.68
CA LEU A 192 -10.64 -3.76 -11.70
C LEU A 192 -11.08 -3.90 -13.15
N ILE A 193 -11.69 -5.03 -13.48
CA ILE A 193 -12.09 -5.40 -14.82
C ILE A 193 -13.61 -5.45 -14.87
N LYS A 194 -14.23 -4.85 -15.90
CA LYS A 194 -15.61 -5.11 -16.28
C LYS A 194 -15.64 -6.34 -17.17
N ILE A 195 -16.43 -7.34 -16.77
CA ILE A 195 -16.58 -8.59 -17.51
C ILE A 195 -17.22 -8.28 -18.89
N PRO A 196 -16.72 -8.85 -20.00
CA PRO A 196 -15.74 -9.93 -20.05
C PRO A 196 -14.25 -9.53 -19.99
N ASN A 197 -13.82 -8.33 -20.39
CA ASN A 197 -12.38 -8.00 -20.35
C ASN A 197 -12.03 -6.50 -20.51
N VAL A 198 -12.85 -5.60 -19.99
CA VAL A 198 -12.57 -4.15 -20.07
C VAL A 198 -11.95 -3.68 -18.76
N ILE A 199 -10.65 -3.37 -18.75
CA ILE A 199 -9.98 -2.81 -17.58
C ILE A 199 -10.57 -1.42 -17.31
N LEU A 200 -11.18 -1.24 -16.14
CA LEU A 200 -11.70 0.04 -15.67
C LEU A 200 -10.63 0.82 -14.91
N PHE A 201 -9.87 0.10 -14.08
CA PHE A 201 -8.86 0.66 -13.20
C PHE A 201 -7.64 -0.25 -13.10
N GLU A 202 -6.46 0.34 -13.02
CA GLU A 202 -5.21 -0.38 -12.81
C GLU A 202 -4.30 0.38 -11.85
N GLY A 203 -3.82 -0.29 -10.81
CA GLY A 203 -2.79 0.20 -9.90
C GLY A 203 -1.52 -0.63 -10.08
N SER A 204 -0.38 0.02 -10.27
CA SER A 204 0.93 -0.62 -10.38
C SER A 204 1.88 -0.03 -9.35
N TYR A 205 2.56 -0.90 -8.62
CA TYR A 205 3.40 -0.54 -7.48
C TYR A 205 4.78 -1.14 -7.67
N SER A 206 5.82 -0.32 -7.54
CA SER A 206 7.21 -0.74 -7.79
C SER A 206 8.20 0.00 -6.90
N ASP A 207 9.48 -0.34 -7.04
CA ASP A 207 10.60 0.25 -6.30
C ASP A 207 10.41 0.12 -4.77
N PHE A 208 10.00 -1.08 -4.34
CA PHE A 208 9.73 -1.34 -2.93
C PHE A 208 10.99 -1.22 -2.07
N LYS A 209 10.82 -0.71 -0.85
CA LYS A 209 11.81 -0.84 0.22
C LYS A 209 11.21 -1.50 1.44
N ASP A 210 12.04 -2.25 2.14
CA ASP A 210 11.67 -2.90 3.39
C ASP A 210 11.80 -1.94 4.58
N PHE A 211 10.74 -1.87 5.36
CA PHE A 211 10.68 -1.23 6.66
C PHE A 211 10.12 -2.22 7.68
N GLU A 212 11.00 -2.86 8.46
CA GLU A 212 10.63 -3.82 9.50
C GLU A 212 9.74 -4.99 8.99
N ASN A 213 10.07 -5.57 7.84
CA ASN A 213 9.30 -6.59 7.11
C ASN A 213 7.96 -6.08 6.57
N VAL A 214 7.94 -4.82 6.12
CA VAL A 214 6.84 -4.21 5.38
C VAL A 214 7.43 -3.55 4.14
N PHE A 215 7.06 -4.08 2.98
CA PHE A 215 7.51 -3.56 1.70
C PHE A 215 6.58 -2.43 1.26
N VAL A 216 7.14 -1.23 1.16
CA VAL A 216 6.42 0.00 0.79
C VAL A 216 6.90 0.45 -0.58
N PRO A 217 6.01 0.70 -1.56
CA PRO A 217 6.41 1.12 -2.89
C PRO A 217 6.89 2.57 -2.90
N TYR A 218 8.03 2.84 -3.54
CA TYR A 218 8.45 4.21 -3.83
C TYR A 218 7.82 4.77 -5.10
N LYS A 219 7.23 3.90 -5.93
CA LYS A 219 6.54 4.30 -7.15
C LYS A 219 5.16 3.66 -7.23
N THR A 220 4.15 4.50 -7.40
CA THR A 220 2.75 4.09 -7.54
C THR A 220 2.16 4.76 -8.77
N ILE A 221 1.65 3.96 -9.70
CA ILE A 221 0.91 4.43 -10.88
C ILE A 221 -0.51 3.93 -10.76
N VAL A 222 -1.46 4.85 -10.75
CA VAL A 222 -2.89 4.56 -10.71
C VAL A 222 -3.53 5.10 -11.98
N GLU A 223 -4.31 4.27 -12.67
CA GLU A 223 -4.95 4.62 -13.93
C GLU A 223 -6.45 4.30 -13.87
N ASN A 224 -7.29 5.31 -14.03
CA ASN A 224 -8.70 5.15 -14.34
C ASN A 224 -8.86 5.16 -15.87
N LYS A 225 -8.82 3.97 -16.45
CA LYS A 225 -8.89 3.76 -17.91
C LYS A 225 -10.23 4.19 -18.50
N GLN A 226 -11.32 4.12 -17.71
CA GLN A 226 -12.64 4.56 -18.16
C GLN A 226 -12.70 6.07 -18.37
N GLN A 227 -11.99 6.84 -17.54
CA GLN A 227 -12.01 8.31 -17.58
C GLN A 227 -10.75 8.94 -18.21
N ASN A 228 -9.82 8.12 -18.71
CA ASN A 228 -8.51 8.55 -19.21
C ASN A 228 -7.76 9.42 -18.18
N GLN A 229 -7.75 8.97 -16.92
CA GLN A 229 -7.02 9.65 -15.85
C GLN A 229 -5.89 8.77 -15.33
N SER A 230 -4.75 9.37 -15.02
CA SER A 230 -3.65 8.71 -14.34
C SER A 230 -3.03 9.60 -13.27
N VAL A 231 -2.55 8.95 -12.22
CA VAL A 231 -1.82 9.55 -11.11
C VAL A 231 -0.54 8.74 -10.92
N ASN A 232 0.61 9.38 -11.06
CA ASN A 232 1.91 8.77 -10.76
C ASN A 232 2.52 9.47 -9.55
N ILE A 233 2.79 8.69 -8.51
CA ILE A 233 3.43 9.09 -7.27
C ILE A 233 4.83 8.49 -7.24
N GLU A 234 5.84 9.34 -7.16
CA GLU A 234 7.24 8.94 -7.00
C GLU A 234 7.79 9.55 -5.71
N TYR A 235 7.95 8.71 -4.69
CA TYR A 235 8.54 9.09 -3.41
C TYR A 235 10.05 9.25 -3.54
N ARG A 236 10.58 10.30 -2.91
CA ARG A 236 12.02 10.51 -2.70
C ARG A 236 12.43 10.05 -1.32
N ASN A 237 11.62 10.36 -0.31
CA ASN A 237 11.80 9.92 1.06
C ASN A 237 10.51 9.32 1.61
N ILE A 238 10.65 8.28 2.43
CA ILE A 238 9.55 7.67 3.19
C ILE A 238 10.10 7.33 4.58
N GLU A 239 9.36 7.71 5.61
CA GLU A 239 9.55 7.25 6.98
C GLU A 239 8.22 6.67 7.48
N ILE A 240 8.28 5.52 8.14
CA ILE A 240 7.10 4.89 8.74
C ILE A 240 7.29 4.70 10.23
N ASN A 241 6.18 4.66 10.96
CA ASN A 241 6.14 4.38 12.40
C ASN A 241 7.02 5.31 13.26
N LYS A 242 7.31 6.51 12.76
CA LYS A 242 7.91 7.60 13.54
C LYS A 242 6.85 8.28 14.39
N GLU A 243 7.30 8.89 15.48
CA GLU A 243 6.44 9.72 16.31
C GLU A 243 6.04 10.96 15.52
N VAL A 244 4.74 11.14 15.35
CA VAL A 244 4.15 12.29 14.65
C VAL A 244 3.24 13.00 15.63
N GLY A 245 3.44 14.32 15.75
CA GLY A 245 2.58 15.18 16.55
C GLY A 245 1.17 15.31 15.97
N ASP A 246 0.40 16.24 16.51
CA ASP A 246 -0.93 16.52 15.96
C ASP A 246 -0.81 17.26 14.62
N LEU A 247 -1.60 16.81 13.65
CA LEU A 247 -1.60 17.37 12.31
C LEU A 247 -2.43 18.66 12.31
N SER A 248 -1.84 19.72 11.78
CA SER A 248 -2.50 21.02 11.65
C SER A 248 -2.05 21.72 10.37
N ILE A 249 -2.91 22.60 9.85
CA ILE A 249 -2.59 23.53 8.77
C ILE A 249 -2.42 24.91 9.37
N LYS A 250 -1.33 25.60 9.02
CA LYS A 250 -1.15 27.01 9.30
C LYS A 250 -1.57 27.80 8.07
N PHE A 251 -2.38 28.83 8.27
CA PHE A 251 -2.84 29.74 7.24
C PHE A 251 -2.87 31.16 7.83
N PRO A 252 -2.76 32.21 6.99
CA PRO A 252 -2.74 33.58 7.46
C PRO A 252 -4.12 34.01 7.99
N SER A 253 -4.15 35.03 8.85
CA SER A 253 -5.37 35.49 9.52
C SER A 253 -6.37 36.19 8.59
N ASP A 254 -5.92 36.61 7.41
CA ASP A 254 -6.72 37.27 6.38
C ASP A 254 -7.31 36.30 5.35
N ALA A 255 -7.06 35.00 5.49
CA ALA A 255 -7.62 33.98 4.62
C ALA A 255 -9.15 33.90 4.76
N GLU A 256 -9.84 33.84 3.63
CA GLU A 256 -11.29 33.71 3.57
C GLU A 256 -11.71 32.30 3.98
N ILE A 257 -12.57 32.16 4.98
CA ILE A 257 -13.09 30.86 5.43
C ILE A 257 -14.45 30.59 4.79
N ILE A 258 -14.55 29.45 4.11
CA ILE A 258 -15.73 28.95 3.42
C ILE A 258 -16.14 27.61 4.06
N GLU A 259 -17.33 27.58 4.65
CA GLU A 259 -17.93 26.36 5.21
C GLU A 259 -18.70 25.61 4.11
N TRP A 260 -18.51 24.28 4.03
CA TRP A 260 -19.01 23.39 2.99
C TRP A 260 -20.01 22.36 3.52
#